data_AF-A0A964KCE2-F1
#
_entry.id   AF-A0A964KCE2-F1
#
_cell.length_a   1.000
_cell.length_b   1.000
_cell.length_c   1.000
_cell.angle_alpha   90.00
_cell.angle_beta   90.00
_cell.angle_gamma   90.00
#
_symmetry.space_group_name_H-M   'P 1'
#
loop_
_entity.id
_entity.type
_entity.pdbx_description
1 polymer ?
#
loop_
_entity_poly.entity_id
_entity_poly.type
_entity_poly.pdbx_seq_one_letter_code
_entity_poly.pdbx_strand_id
1 'polypeptide(L)'
;MAFEERDFFKQKFTVDELKQLLGRRPVKDVFAAKSPSVKKLGLDAATMTDAEMLEWIVKEPRLLRRPLLVADGQIVVQPKDRDLDTLLK
;
A
#
# COMPACT_ATOMS: atom_id res chain seq x y z
N MET A 1 14.60 -18.63 -3.20
CA MET A 1 13.90 -17.49 -2.55
C MET A 1 12.50 -17.95 -2.20
N ALA A 2 12.12 -17.87 -0.93
CA ALA A 2 10.75 -18.14 -0.50
C ALA A 2 9.96 -16.83 -0.57
N PHE A 3 8.89 -16.82 -1.36
CA PHE A 3 7.92 -15.74 -1.35
C PHE A 3 6.75 -16.17 -0.49
N GLU A 4 6.37 -15.33 0.47
CA GLU A 4 5.17 -15.56 1.27
C GLU A 4 4.03 -14.71 0.73
N GLU A 5 2.96 -15.37 0.31
CA GLU A 5 1.73 -14.70 -0.06
C GLU A 5 0.94 -14.36 1.21
N ARG A 6 0.91 -13.07 1.56
CA ARG A 6 0.07 -12.57 2.65
C ARG A 6 -1.20 -11.96 2.08
N ASP A 7 -2.34 -12.57 2.45
CA ASP A 7 -3.64 -12.00 2.16
C ASP A 7 -3.96 -10.87 3.16
N PHE A 8 -3.77 -9.63 2.72
CA PHE A 8 -4.06 -8.43 3.51
C PHE A 8 -5.56 -8.14 3.70
N PHE A 9 -6.46 -8.92 3.09
CA PHE A 9 -7.88 -8.90 3.41
C PHE A 9 -8.19 -9.67 4.69
N LYS A 10 -7.50 -10.80 4.89
CA LYS A 10 -7.62 -11.63 6.09
C LYS A 10 -6.71 -11.12 7.20
N GLN A 11 -5.46 -10.79 6.86
CA GLN A 11 -4.47 -10.24 7.78
C GLN A 11 -4.21 -8.78 7.44
N LYS A 12 -5.13 -7.92 7.86
CA LYS A 12 -5.03 -6.47 7.66
C LYS A 12 -3.71 -5.94 8.20
N PHE A 13 -3.14 -4.98 7.50
CA PHE A 13 -2.03 -4.21 8.03
C PHE A 13 -2.51 -3.32 9.17
N THR A 14 -1.59 -2.96 10.07
CA THR A 14 -1.83 -1.88 11.04
C THR A 14 -1.30 -0.56 10.51
N VAL A 15 -1.76 0.56 11.08
CA VAL A 15 -1.25 1.90 10.74
C VAL A 15 0.26 1.97 11.00
N ASP A 16 0.74 1.38 12.09
CA ASP A 16 2.16 1.36 12.44
C ASP A 16 2.97 0.52 11.45
N GLU A 17 2.49 -0.68 11.11
CA GLU A 17 3.14 -1.56 10.14
C GLU A 17 3.25 -0.89 8.77
N LEU A 18 2.19 -0.24 8.28
CA LEU A 18 2.23 0.50 7.03
C LEU A 18 3.19 1.70 7.11
N LYS A 19 3.22 2.44 8.23
CA LYS A 19 4.19 3.54 8.41
C LYS A 19 5.62 3.03 8.37
N GLN A 20 5.91 1.91 9.02
CA GLN A 20 7.24 1.30 9.00
C GLN A 20 7.62 0.85 7.58
N LEU A 21 6.71 0.15 6.89
CA LEU A 21 6.92 -0.35 5.53
C LEU A 21 7.05 0.77 4.47
N LEU A 22 6.35 1.89 4.67
CA LEU A 22 6.44 3.07 3.80
C LEU A 22 7.68 3.92 4.10
N GLY A 23 8.10 3.96 5.37
CA GLY A 23 9.23 4.76 5.83
C GLY A 23 9.06 6.24 5.49
N ARG A 24 9.83 6.73 4.52
CA ARG A 24 9.78 8.12 4.04
C ARG A 24 8.87 8.35 2.84
N ARG A 25 8.23 7.30 2.31
CA ARG A 25 7.36 7.44 1.14
C ARG A 25 5.99 7.99 1.53
N PRO A 26 5.39 8.87 0.70
CA PRO A 26 4.02 9.32 0.89
C PRO A 26 3.02 8.16 0.83
N VAL A 27 2.01 8.15 1.69
CA VAL A 27 0.96 7.10 1.67
C VAL A 27 0.13 7.21 0.39
N LYS A 28 -0.02 8.42 -0.16
CA LYS A 28 -0.69 8.66 -1.45
C LYS A 28 -0.14 7.83 -2.62
N ASP A 29 1.14 7.41 -2.57
CA ASP A 29 1.75 6.60 -3.63
C ASP A 29 1.23 5.17 -3.60
N VAL A 30 0.88 4.67 -2.40
CA VAL A 30 0.34 3.32 -2.20
C VAL A 30 -1.19 3.31 -2.19
N PHE A 31 -1.80 4.47 -1.96
CA PHE A 31 -3.23 4.67 -1.97
C PHE A 31 -3.79 4.62 -3.41
N ALA A 32 -4.82 3.79 -3.60
CA ALA A 32 -5.54 3.64 -4.84
C ALA A 32 -6.62 4.73 -4.96
N ALA A 33 -6.20 6.00 -5.01
CA ALA A 33 -7.08 7.17 -5.15
C ALA A 33 -8.08 7.06 -6.32
N LYS A 34 -7.71 6.33 -7.38
CA LYS A 34 -8.55 6.11 -8.57
C LYS A 34 -9.48 4.89 -8.46
N SER A 35 -9.49 4.20 -7.32
CA SER A 35 -10.31 3.00 -7.10
C SER A 35 -11.80 3.36 -7.02
N PRO A 36 -12.71 2.51 -7.54
CA PRO A 36 -14.15 2.67 -7.37
C PRO A 36 -14.57 2.79 -5.90
N SER A 37 -13.83 2.17 -4.98
CA SER A 37 -14.10 2.25 -3.54
C SER A 37 -13.92 3.67 -2.99
N VAL A 38 -12.86 4.39 -3.42
CA VAL A 38 -12.63 5.79 -3.04
C VAL A 38 -13.78 6.67 -3.49
N LYS A 39 -14.22 6.51 -4.74
CA LYS A 39 -15.37 7.24 -5.29
C LYS A 39 -16.67 6.92 -4.56
N LYS A 40 -16.92 5.66 -4.22
CA LYS A 40 -18.10 5.24 -3.43
C LYS A 40 -18.11 5.83 -2.03
N LEU A 41 -16.95 5.97 -1.41
CA LEU A 41 -16.78 6.53 -0.08
C LEU A 41 -16.70 8.07 -0.06
N GLY A 42 -16.63 8.72 -1.24
CA GLY A 42 -16.47 10.16 -1.33
C GLY A 42 -15.14 10.68 -0.78
N LEU A 43 -14.11 9.83 -0.75
CA LEU A 43 -12.79 10.20 -0.22
C LEU A 43 -12.00 10.98 -1.25
N ASP A 44 -11.37 12.07 -0.81
CA ASP A 44 -10.49 12.87 -1.66
C ASP A 44 -9.04 12.74 -1.20
N ALA A 45 -8.32 11.78 -1.80
CA ALA A 45 -6.92 11.54 -1.51
C ALA A 45 -5.99 12.74 -1.78
N ALA A 46 -6.43 13.78 -2.49
CA ALA A 46 -5.64 14.98 -2.67
C ALA A 46 -5.65 15.88 -1.42
N THR A 47 -6.70 15.79 -0.59
CA THR A 47 -6.88 16.61 0.61
C THR A 47 -6.62 15.85 1.90
N MET A 48 -6.66 14.51 1.87
CA MET A 48 -6.37 13.70 3.06
C MET A 48 -4.89 13.75 3.46
N THR A 49 -4.63 13.66 4.75
CA THR A 49 -3.28 13.44 5.28
C THR A 49 -2.86 11.98 5.18
N ASP A 50 -1.54 11.73 5.23
CA ASP A 50 -0.98 10.37 5.24
C ASP A 50 -1.59 9.52 6.38
N ALA A 51 -1.79 10.09 7.56
CA ALA A 51 -2.39 9.40 8.70
C ALA A 51 -3.83 8.96 8.40
N GLU A 52 -4.66 9.83 7.85
CA GLU A 52 -6.05 9.50 7.50
C GLU A 52 -6.13 8.45 6.40
N MET A 53 -5.26 8.54 5.38
CA MET A 53 -5.19 7.53 4.33
C MET A 53 -4.85 6.14 4.91
N LEU A 54 -3.94 6.07 5.87
CA LEU A 54 -3.59 4.83 6.56
C LEU A 54 -4.77 4.25 7.32
N GLU A 55 -5.50 5.06 8.07
CA GLU A 55 -6.71 4.62 8.78
C GLU A 55 -7.74 4.05 7.80
N TRP A 56 -7.91 4.70 6.64
CA TRP A 56 -8.79 4.22 5.58
C TRP A 56 -8.31 2.91 4.97
N ILE A 57 -7.01 2.73 4.75
CA ILE A 57 -6.44 1.47 4.26
C ILE A 57 -6.70 0.33 5.25
N VAL A 58 -6.54 0.56 6.55
CA VAL A 58 -6.79 -0.45 7.58
C VAL A 58 -8.28 -0.83 7.62
N LYS A 59 -9.17 0.16 7.46
CA LYS A 59 -10.63 -0.09 7.37
C LYS A 59 -10.98 -0.85 6.09
N GLU A 60 -10.45 -0.40 4.96
CA GLU A 60 -10.70 -0.90 3.62
C GLU A 60 -9.38 -1.20 2.88
N PRO A 61 -8.83 -2.43 3.03
CA PRO A 61 -7.59 -2.83 2.37
C PRO A 61 -7.69 -2.80 0.84
N ARG A 62 -8.91 -2.74 0.27
CA ARG A 62 -9.13 -2.55 -1.18
C ARG A 62 -8.65 -1.20 -1.69
N LEU A 63 -8.40 -0.25 -0.79
CA LEU A 63 -7.84 1.06 -1.11
C LEU A 63 -6.33 1.01 -1.35
N LEU A 64 -5.67 -0.14 -1.18
CA LEU A 64 -4.29 -0.31 -1.60
C LEU A 64 -4.18 -0.60 -3.10
N ARG A 65 -3.21 0.02 -3.75
CA ARG A 65 -2.82 -0.32 -5.12
C ARG A 65 -2.28 -1.75 -5.18
N ARG A 66 -2.47 -2.40 -6.31
CA ARG A 66 -2.03 -3.79 -6.54
C ARG A 66 -1.25 -3.87 -7.87
N PRO A 67 -0.25 -4.75 -8.00
CA PRO A 67 0.32 -5.62 -6.95
C PRO A 67 1.15 -4.83 -5.92
N LEU A 68 1.19 -5.35 -4.69
CA LEU A 68 2.10 -4.91 -3.62
C LEU A 68 3.17 -5.97 -3.43
N LEU A 69 4.42 -5.55 -3.42
CA LEU A 69 5.55 -6.41 -3.08
C LEU A 69 6.19 -5.83 -1.82
N VAL A 70 6.50 -6.66 -0.84
CA VAL A 70 7.30 -6.26 0.31
C VAL A 70 8.63 -6.96 0.19
N ALA A 71 9.71 -6.20 0.07
CA ALA A 71 11.06 -6.70 -0.05
C ALA A 71 11.96 -5.91 0.90
N ASP A 72 12.78 -6.61 1.69
CA ASP A 72 13.68 -6.00 2.68
C ASP A 72 12.98 -5.03 3.66
N GLY A 73 11.74 -5.34 4.05
CA GLY A 73 10.94 -4.48 4.93
C GLY A 73 10.42 -3.20 4.26
N GLN A 74 10.53 -3.07 2.93
CA GLN A 74 10.02 -1.94 2.17
C GLN A 74 8.88 -2.36 1.26
N ILE A 75 7.81 -1.57 1.26
CA ILE A 75 6.73 -1.77 0.29
C ILE A 75 7.13 -1.17 -1.07
N VAL A 76 6.90 -1.96 -2.11
CA VAL A 76 7.07 -1.62 -3.51
C VAL A 76 5.72 -1.77 -4.18
N VAL A 77 5.20 -0.64 -4.66
CA VAL A 77 3.86 -0.54 -5.21
C VAL A 77 3.93 -0.49 -6.71
N GLN A 78 3.23 -1.41 -7.37
CA GLN A 78 3.33 -1.59 -8.83
C GLN A 78 4.80 -1.69 -9.28
N PRO A 79 5.59 -2.66 -8.75
CA PRO A 79 6.96 -2.87 -9.20
C PRO A 79 6.98 -2.95 -10.72
N LYS A 80 7.82 -2.14 -11.35
CA LYS A 80 8.10 -2.26 -12.78
C LYS A 80 9.21 -3.29 -12.99
N ASP A 81 9.38 -3.75 -14.22
CA ASP A 81 10.43 -4.75 -14.55
C ASP A 81 11.81 -4.33 -14.00
N ARG A 82 12.14 -3.04 -14.10
CA ARG A 82 13.39 -2.47 -13.57
C ARG A 82 13.54 -2.57 -12.04
N ASP A 83 12.43 -2.48 -11.30
CA ASP A 83 12.45 -2.60 -9.83
C ASP A 83 12.64 -4.07 -9.43
N LEU A 84 12.10 -5.01 -10.19
CA LEU A 84 12.27 -6.45 -9.95
C LEU A 84 13.74 -6.88 -10.08
N ASP A 85 14.46 -6.36 -11.08
CA ASP A 85 15.91 -6.60 -11.24
C ASP A 85 16.75 -6.13 -10.05
N THR A 86 16.28 -5.09 -9.35
CA THR A 86 16.98 -4.53 -8.18
C THR A 86 16.69 -5.33 -6.92
N LEU A 87 15.53 -5.99 -6.86
CA LEU A 87 15.08 -6.78 -5.70
C LEU A 87 15.50 -8.26 -5.77
N LEU A 88 15.87 -8.75 -6.96
CA LEU A 88 16.26 -10.15 -7.19
C LEU A 88 17.78 -10.37 -7.29
N LYS A 89 18.59 -9.32 -7.10
CA LYS A 89 20.06 -9.41 -6.99
C LYS A 89 20.49 -9.65 -5.56
#